data_AF-A0A7X1P8C4-F1
#
_entry.id   AF-A0A7X1P8C4-F1
#
_cell.length_a   1.000
_cell.length_b   1.000
_cell.length_c   1.000
_cell.angle_alpha   90.00
_cell.angle_beta   90.00
_cell.angle_gamma   90.00
#
_symmetry.space_group_name_H-M   'P 1'
#
loop_
_entity.id
_entity.type
_entity.pdbx_description
1 polymer ?
#
loop_
_entity_poly.entity_id
_entity_poly.type
_entity_poly.pdbx_seq_one_letter_code
_entity_poly.pdbx_strand_id
1 'polypeptide(L)'
;MGQLLDGAWIADDEALRIAGGRFVRSQSSFRNWITTDGNPGPAGNGGFAAERGRYHLYISHACPWAHRTAIFRVLKRLEDAIGLSVTHWRSGEHGWTFEPGPGVVADSVNGAEYLYQIYLKADPRHSGRVSVPVLWDKKLGTIVNNESSEIIRMLNSAFDAFGAAAGDYYPANLRDAIDAINDRVYATLNNGVYRAGFARTQAAYEEAVVPLFETLDWLKARLARNRYLAASARRTRAAETARPQLRTTAAAPCRSARGSPHPQANRTASAGR
;
A
#
# COMPACT_ATOMS: atom_id res chain seq x y z
N MET A 1 0.38 15.22 -2.26
CA MET A 1 0.26 15.03 -0.80
C MET A 1 1.14 16.03 -0.09
N GLY A 2 0.59 16.89 0.77
CA GLY A 2 1.42 17.81 1.57
C GLY A 2 2.40 17.10 2.50
N GLN A 3 3.21 17.90 3.19
CA GLN A 3 4.25 17.42 4.11
C GLN A 3 4.28 18.27 5.38
N LEU A 4 4.90 17.75 6.42
CA LEU A 4 5.27 18.53 7.59
C LEU A 4 6.72 19.02 7.43
N LEU A 5 7.00 20.23 7.89
CA LEU A 5 8.34 20.78 8.07
C LEU A 5 8.43 21.37 9.48
N ASP A 6 9.26 20.77 10.32
CA ASP A 6 9.39 21.09 11.75
C ASP A 6 8.03 21.23 12.46
N GLY A 7 7.12 20.29 12.17
CA GLY A 7 5.78 20.28 12.74
C GLY A 7 4.74 21.19 12.05
N ALA A 8 5.16 22.07 11.14
CA ALA A 8 4.24 22.92 10.38
C ALA A 8 3.74 22.22 9.11
N TRP A 9 2.43 22.25 8.86
CA TRP A 9 1.84 21.71 7.64
C TRP A 9 2.14 22.60 6.43
N ILE A 10 2.68 21.97 5.40
CA ILE A 10 2.90 22.57 4.08
C ILE A 10 2.03 21.78 3.09
N ALA A 11 1.10 22.47 2.45
CA ALA A 11 0.26 21.88 1.40
C ALA A 11 1.12 21.30 0.26
N ASP A 12 0.55 20.40 -0.54
CA ASP A 12 1.31 19.73 -1.60
C ASP A 12 1.79 20.72 -2.66
N ASP A 13 3.10 20.89 -2.74
CA ASP A 13 3.76 21.58 -3.84
C ASP A 13 4.41 20.56 -4.78
N GLU A 14 4.16 20.74 -6.06
CA GLU A 14 4.72 19.93 -7.12
C GLU A 14 6.25 20.03 -7.22
N ALA A 15 6.83 21.20 -6.92
CA ALA A 15 8.27 21.40 -6.89
C ALA A 15 8.96 20.46 -5.88
N LEU A 16 8.25 20.06 -4.81
CA LEU A 16 8.76 19.16 -3.78
C LEU A 16 8.80 17.68 -4.20
N ARG A 17 8.33 17.33 -5.41
CA ARG A 17 8.32 15.96 -5.92
C ARG A 17 9.01 15.79 -7.27
N ILE A 18 9.45 16.88 -7.91
CA ILE A 18 10.03 16.83 -9.25
C ILE A 18 11.50 17.28 -9.21
N ALA A 19 12.40 16.43 -9.71
CA ALA A 19 13.81 16.77 -9.92
C ALA A 19 14.20 16.46 -11.38
N GLY A 20 14.67 17.47 -12.12
CA GLY A 20 15.05 17.30 -13.53
C GLY A 20 13.91 16.74 -14.41
N GLY A 21 12.66 17.10 -14.12
CA GLY A 21 11.46 16.61 -14.81
C GLY A 21 10.98 15.21 -14.40
N ARG A 22 11.70 14.53 -13.48
CA ARG A 22 11.36 13.20 -12.96
C ARG A 22 10.67 13.29 -11.61
N PHE A 23 9.68 12.44 -11.39
CA PHE A 23 9.09 12.22 -10.08
C PHE A 23 10.06 11.48 -9.15
N VAL A 24 10.28 12.05 -7.96
CA VAL A 24 11.09 11.44 -6.90
C VAL A 24 10.20 11.14 -5.70
N ARG A 25 10.19 9.87 -5.28
CA ARG A 25 9.39 9.41 -4.15
C ARG A 25 10.15 9.63 -2.85
N SER A 26 9.52 10.31 -1.90
CA SER A 26 10.04 10.44 -0.53
C SER A 26 10.06 9.09 0.19
N GLN A 27 11.07 8.85 1.02
CA GLN A 27 11.15 7.65 1.85
C GLN A 27 10.27 7.77 3.10
N SER A 28 9.81 6.62 3.60
CA SER A 28 9.07 6.50 4.86
C SER A 28 9.99 6.70 6.08
N SER A 29 9.50 7.42 7.08
CA SER A 29 10.27 7.86 8.25
C SER A 29 10.15 6.95 9.47
N PHE A 30 8.99 6.32 9.68
CA PHE A 30 8.76 5.44 10.83
C PHE A 30 8.95 3.99 10.39
N ARG A 31 9.94 3.32 11.00
CA ARG A 31 10.48 2.03 10.53
C ARG A 31 10.61 0.99 11.64
N ASN A 32 9.89 1.15 12.76
CA ASN A 32 9.88 0.15 13.83
C ASN A 32 9.07 -1.08 13.41
N TRP A 33 9.22 -2.17 14.15
CA TRP A 33 8.61 -3.46 13.82
C TRP A 33 7.84 -4.03 14.99
N ILE A 34 6.64 -4.55 14.71
CA ILE A 34 5.94 -5.45 15.61
C ILE A 34 6.59 -6.83 15.50
N THR A 35 7.02 -7.35 16.63
CA THR A 35 7.58 -8.70 16.76
C THR A 35 6.77 -9.49 17.79
N THR A 36 6.94 -10.80 17.84
CA THR A 36 6.17 -11.67 18.74
C THR A 36 6.40 -11.34 20.22
N ASP A 37 7.60 -10.87 20.57
CA ASP A 37 8.06 -10.62 21.93
C ASP A 37 8.37 -9.14 22.21
N GLY A 38 8.30 -8.28 21.19
CA GLY A 38 8.62 -6.87 21.30
C GLY A 38 10.11 -6.54 21.19
N ASN A 39 10.97 -7.52 20.88
CA ASN A 39 12.35 -7.23 20.52
C ASN A 39 12.42 -6.41 19.23
N PRO A 40 13.49 -5.61 19.00
CA PRO A 40 13.67 -4.86 17.77
C PRO A 40 13.62 -5.77 16.53
N GLY A 41 12.99 -5.28 15.46
CA GLY A 41 13.06 -5.93 14.14
C GLY A 41 14.32 -5.55 13.38
N PRO A 42 14.33 -5.73 12.04
CA PRO A 42 15.47 -5.35 11.19
C PRO A 42 15.84 -3.86 11.21
N ALA A 43 14.92 -2.99 11.63
CA ALA A 43 15.13 -1.55 11.74
C ALA A 43 14.32 -0.95 12.90
N GLY A 44 14.68 0.26 13.29
CA GLY A 44 14.02 1.00 14.37
C GLY A 44 14.30 0.43 15.76
N ASN A 45 13.46 0.81 16.71
CA ASN A 45 13.54 0.41 18.11
C ASN A 45 12.58 -0.75 18.42
N GLY A 46 12.86 -1.47 19.52
CA GLY A 46 11.95 -2.47 20.09
C GLY A 46 10.83 -1.83 20.92
N GLY A 47 10.11 -2.67 21.67
CA GLY A 47 8.98 -2.29 22.53
C GLY A 47 7.60 -2.56 21.94
N PHE A 48 7.53 -3.11 20.72
CA PHE A 48 6.29 -3.35 19.98
C PHE A 48 5.97 -4.86 19.92
N ALA A 49 5.53 -5.43 21.05
CA ALA A 49 5.09 -6.81 21.11
C ALA A 49 3.70 -6.99 20.48
N ALA A 50 3.52 -8.04 19.67
CA ALA A 50 2.24 -8.42 19.11
C ALA A 50 1.21 -8.64 20.24
N GLU A 51 0.19 -7.79 20.28
CA GLU A 51 -0.84 -7.80 21.32
C GLU A 51 -2.20 -7.50 20.66
N ARG A 52 -3.20 -8.36 20.92
CA ARG A 52 -4.54 -8.18 20.37
C ARG A 52 -5.15 -6.88 20.90
N GLY A 53 -5.67 -6.04 20.01
CA GLY A 53 -6.30 -4.78 20.37
C GLY A 53 -5.33 -3.66 20.71
N ARG A 54 -4.00 -3.85 20.65
CA ARG A 54 -3.02 -2.79 20.89
C ARG A 54 -2.83 -1.86 19.69
N TYR A 55 -2.94 -2.40 18.48
CA TYR A 55 -2.57 -1.68 17.26
C TYR A 55 -3.77 -1.16 16.48
N HIS A 56 -3.54 -0.10 15.72
CA HIS A 56 -4.53 0.52 14.84
C HIS A 56 -3.92 0.86 13.48
N LEU A 57 -4.70 0.75 12.41
CA LEU A 57 -4.23 0.99 11.06
C LEU A 57 -5.02 2.17 10.46
N TYR A 58 -4.30 3.19 9.98
CA TYR A 58 -4.87 4.28 9.19
C TYR A 58 -4.59 4.04 7.71
N ILE A 59 -5.64 4.00 6.89
CA ILE A 59 -5.53 3.75 5.45
C ILE A 59 -6.33 4.77 4.62
N SER A 60 -6.11 4.75 3.31
CA SER A 60 -7.09 5.22 2.34
C SER A 60 -7.37 4.09 1.34
N HIS A 61 -8.63 3.84 1.02
CA HIS A 61 -9.00 2.88 -0.04
C HIS A 61 -8.50 3.31 -1.44
N ALA A 62 -8.21 4.60 -1.65
CA ALA A 62 -7.64 5.11 -2.89
C ALA A 62 -6.13 4.83 -3.04
N CYS A 63 -5.43 4.49 -1.95
CA CYS A 63 -3.98 4.29 -1.97
C CYS A 63 -3.61 2.82 -2.14
N PRO A 64 -2.88 2.42 -3.21
CA PRO A 64 -2.51 1.03 -3.44
C PRO A 64 -1.54 0.48 -2.38
N TRP A 65 -0.73 1.35 -1.75
CA TRP A 65 0.18 0.98 -0.67
C TRP A 65 -0.57 0.63 0.60
N ALA A 66 -1.57 1.44 0.96
CA ALA A 66 -2.42 1.19 2.11
C ALA A 66 -3.39 0.01 1.89
N HIS A 67 -3.79 -0.21 0.63
CA HIS A 67 -4.64 -1.35 0.29
C HIS A 67 -3.91 -2.69 0.57
N ARG A 68 -2.58 -2.77 0.40
CA ARG A 68 -1.82 -3.99 0.72
C ARG A 68 -1.97 -4.39 2.19
N THR A 69 -1.89 -3.42 3.10
CA THR A 69 -2.00 -3.69 4.54
C THR A 69 -3.44 -4.07 4.92
N ALA A 70 -4.44 -3.44 4.31
CA ALA A 70 -5.84 -3.82 4.45
C ALA A 70 -6.11 -5.27 3.99
N ILE A 71 -5.53 -5.68 2.85
CA ILE A 71 -5.66 -7.04 2.36
C ILE A 71 -5.00 -8.05 3.31
N PHE A 72 -3.79 -7.77 3.80
CA PHE A 72 -3.11 -8.63 4.77
C PHE A 72 -3.89 -8.75 6.09
N ARG A 73 -4.50 -7.65 6.56
CA ARG A 73 -5.39 -7.67 7.73
C ARG A 73 -6.53 -8.68 7.56
N VAL A 74 -7.16 -8.74 6.38
CA VAL A 74 -8.23 -9.71 6.10
C VAL A 74 -7.69 -11.13 5.90
N LEU A 75 -6.62 -11.29 5.10
CA LEU A 75 -6.02 -12.60 4.82
C LEU A 75 -5.53 -13.32 6.07
N LYS A 76 -5.05 -12.57 7.06
CA LYS A 76 -4.55 -13.08 8.34
C LYS A 76 -5.62 -13.05 9.43
N ARG A 77 -6.87 -12.70 9.11
CA ARG A 77 -8.00 -12.59 10.06
C ARG A 77 -7.69 -11.72 11.29
N LEU A 78 -7.07 -10.56 11.06
CA LEU A 78 -6.64 -9.62 12.10
C LEU A 78 -7.66 -8.51 12.33
N GLU A 79 -8.90 -8.64 11.85
CA GLU A 79 -9.89 -7.58 11.91
C GLU A 79 -10.25 -7.19 13.35
N ASP A 80 -10.34 -8.18 14.24
CA ASP A 80 -10.61 -7.93 15.65
C ASP A 80 -9.35 -7.56 16.45
N ALA A 81 -8.16 -7.82 15.90
CA ALA A 81 -6.89 -7.60 16.59
C ALA A 81 -6.32 -6.21 16.31
N ILE A 82 -6.57 -5.68 15.11
CA ILE A 82 -6.03 -4.41 14.64
C ILE A 82 -7.20 -3.54 14.19
N GLY A 83 -7.41 -2.43 14.90
CA GLY A 83 -8.43 -1.46 14.54
C GLY A 83 -8.14 -0.80 13.19
N LEU A 84 -9.14 -0.17 12.60
CA LEU A 84 -9.03 0.45 11.28
C LEU A 84 -9.74 1.79 11.26
N SER A 85 -9.06 2.81 10.73
CA SER A 85 -9.68 4.06 10.29
C SER A 85 -9.32 4.29 8.83
N VAL A 86 -10.28 4.85 8.09
CA VAL A 86 -10.21 5.05 6.65
C VAL A 86 -10.40 6.52 6.37
N THR A 87 -9.38 7.16 5.83
CA THR A 87 -9.43 8.58 5.45
C THR A 87 -10.35 8.79 4.25
N HIS A 88 -10.81 10.02 4.08
CA HIS A 88 -11.50 10.46 2.90
C HIS A 88 -10.61 10.26 1.64
N TRP A 89 -11.21 9.79 0.55
CA TRP A 89 -10.50 9.44 -0.68
C TRP A 89 -9.93 10.67 -1.39
N ARG A 90 -10.59 11.83 -1.24
CA ARG A 90 -10.13 13.12 -1.77
C ARG A 90 -9.05 13.67 -0.84
N SER A 91 -7.82 13.73 -1.35
CA SER A 91 -6.74 14.45 -0.67
C SER A 91 -6.70 15.90 -1.17
N GLY A 92 -6.93 16.85 -0.27
CA GLY A 92 -7.01 18.29 -0.56
C GLY A 92 -5.87 19.09 0.07
N GLU A 93 -6.14 20.34 0.42
CA GLU A 93 -5.17 21.28 1.02
C GLU A 93 -4.56 20.76 2.33
N HIS A 94 -5.35 20.02 3.13
CA HIS A 94 -4.92 19.40 4.39
C HIS A 94 -4.42 17.96 4.24
N GLY A 95 -4.18 17.49 3.01
CA GLY A 95 -3.72 16.13 2.77
C GLY A 95 -4.84 15.12 2.97
N TRP A 96 -4.63 14.09 3.79
CA TRP A 96 -5.62 13.06 4.08
C TRP A 96 -6.48 13.48 5.28
N THR A 97 -7.80 13.49 5.11
CA THR A 97 -8.76 13.95 6.13
C THR A 97 -9.65 12.80 6.62
N PHE A 98 -10.32 12.98 7.75
CA PHE A 98 -11.38 12.10 8.25
C PHE A 98 -12.77 12.74 8.13
N GLU A 99 -12.91 13.71 7.22
CA GLU A 99 -14.20 14.34 6.91
C GLU A 99 -15.24 13.27 6.52
N PRO A 100 -16.52 13.40 6.98
CA PRO A 100 -17.56 12.46 6.64
C PRO A 100 -17.72 12.29 5.13
N GLY A 101 -17.77 11.05 4.66
CA GLY A 101 -17.97 10.73 3.25
C GLY A 101 -18.10 9.22 3.01
N PRO A 102 -18.44 8.81 1.78
CA PRO A 102 -18.60 7.40 1.45
C PRO A 102 -17.33 6.58 1.73
N GLY A 103 -17.47 5.52 2.53
CA GLY A 103 -16.37 4.62 2.88
C GLY A 103 -15.36 5.18 3.89
N VAL A 104 -15.58 6.38 4.42
CA VAL A 104 -14.78 6.93 5.53
C VAL A 104 -15.12 6.20 6.81
N VAL A 105 -14.08 5.86 7.57
CA VAL A 105 -14.19 5.36 8.94
C VAL A 105 -13.38 6.33 9.79
N ALA A 106 -14.08 7.16 10.55
CA ALA A 106 -13.47 8.21 11.37
C ALA A 106 -12.42 7.65 12.34
N ASP A 107 -11.53 8.52 12.80
CA ASP A 107 -10.53 8.15 13.79
C ASP A 107 -11.15 7.99 15.19
N SER A 108 -11.45 6.76 15.58
CA SER A 108 -11.97 6.43 16.92
C SER A 108 -10.88 6.35 18.00
N VAL A 109 -9.60 6.50 17.64
CA VAL A 109 -8.47 6.28 18.56
C VAL A 109 -7.90 7.61 19.04
N ASN A 110 -7.60 8.52 18.13
CA ASN A 110 -7.01 9.81 18.49
C ASN A 110 -7.96 11.00 18.24
N GLY A 111 -9.12 10.78 17.64
CA GLY A 111 -10.06 11.85 17.30
C GLY A 111 -9.51 12.85 16.29
N ALA A 112 -8.55 12.45 15.46
CA ALA A 112 -7.93 13.34 14.49
C ALA A 112 -8.90 13.70 13.34
N GLU A 113 -8.85 14.97 12.93
CA GLU A 113 -9.52 15.48 11.72
C GLU A 113 -8.65 15.26 10.48
N TYR A 114 -7.32 15.36 10.67
CA TYR A 114 -6.34 15.24 9.59
C TYR A 114 -5.27 14.23 9.95
N LEU A 115 -4.83 13.43 8.98
CA LEU A 115 -3.82 12.40 9.21
C LEU A 115 -2.49 12.99 9.71
N TYR A 116 -2.14 14.23 9.33
CA TYR A 116 -0.90 14.85 9.81
C TYR A 116 -0.92 15.06 11.33
N GLN A 117 -2.08 15.18 11.97
CA GLN A 117 -2.18 15.27 13.44
C GLN A 117 -1.72 13.97 14.10
N ILE A 118 -1.89 12.81 13.45
CA ILE A 118 -1.34 11.52 13.91
C ILE A 118 0.19 11.53 13.87
N TYR A 119 0.78 12.10 12.81
CA TYR A 119 2.23 12.28 12.71
C TYR A 119 2.76 13.23 13.79
N LEU A 120 2.10 14.37 14.00
CA LEU A 120 2.47 15.33 15.05
C LEU A 120 2.32 14.77 16.46
N LYS A 121 1.37 13.86 16.68
CA LYS A 121 1.21 13.17 17.96
C LYS A 121 2.37 12.22 18.25
N ALA A 122 2.92 11.57 17.21
CA ALA A 122 4.09 10.72 17.35
C ALA A 122 5.40 11.52 17.45
N ASP A 123 5.51 12.63 16.72
CA ASP A 123 6.66 13.54 16.73
C ASP A 123 6.19 14.97 16.41
N PRO A 124 6.14 15.87 17.41
CA PRO A 124 5.70 17.25 17.21
C PRO A 124 6.55 18.07 16.25
N ARG A 125 7.79 17.64 15.97
CA ARG A 125 8.73 18.31 15.05
C ARG A 125 8.94 17.52 13.76
N HIS A 126 8.00 16.62 13.44
CA HIS A 126 8.13 15.76 12.27
C HIS A 126 8.37 16.59 11.01
N SER A 127 9.35 16.14 10.21
CA SER A 127 9.63 16.68 8.88
C SER A 127 9.57 15.54 7.87
N GLY A 128 8.62 15.60 6.94
CA GLY A 128 8.39 14.53 5.98
C GLY A 128 6.96 14.47 5.44
N ARG A 129 6.77 13.62 4.42
CA ARG A 129 5.45 13.42 3.81
C ARG A 129 4.52 12.66 4.74
N VAL A 130 3.30 13.17 4.87
CA VAL A 130 2.22 12.51 5.60
C VAL A 130 1.53 11.52 4.67
N SER A 131 1.83 10.24 4.84
CA SER A 131 1.39 9.17 3.95
C SER A 131 0.53 8.13 4.67
N VAL A 132 -0.29 7.42 3.89
CA VAL A 132 -0.93 6.16 4.28
C VAL A 132 -0.22 4.98 3.59
N PRO A 133 -0.12 3.80 4.23
CA PRO A 133 -0.70 3.44 5.53
C PRO A 133 0.12 3.97 6.72
N VAL A 134 -0.52 4.07 7.89
CA VAL A 134 0.14 4.27 9.19
C VAL A 134 -0.27 3.14 10.13
N LEU A 135 0.71 2.42 10.67
CA LEU A 135 0.52 1.46 11.75
C LEU A 135 0.81 2.13 13.08
N TRP A 136 -0.21 2.27 13.91
CA TRP A 136 -0.22 3.03 15.16
C TRP A 136 -0.25 2.11 16.37
N ASP A 137 0.53 2.46 17.39
CA ASP A 137 0.49 1.81 18.70
C ASP A 137 -0.35 2.64 19.68
N LYS A 138 -1.48 2.10 20.13
CA LYS A 138 -2.37 2.77 21.08
C LYS A 138 -1.81 2.83 22.50
N LYS A 139 -0.91 1.91 22.85
CA LYS A 139 -0.32 1.83 24.20
C LYS A 139 0.78 2.87 24.38
N LEU A 140 1.65 3.00 23.38
CA LEU A 140 2.74 3.99 23.41
C LEU A 140 2.36 5.34 22.80
N GLY A 141 1.22 5.43 22.12
CA GLY A 141 0.76 6.68 21.52
C GLY A 141 1.70 7.18 20.42
N THR A 142 2.24 6.26 19.60
CA THR A 142 3.20 6.60 18.54
C THR A 142 3.00 5.77 17.28
N ILE A 143 3.62 6.20 16.18
CA ILE A 143 3.65 5.45 14.92
C ILE A 143 4.70 4.35 15.03
N VAL A 144 4.28 3.10 14.82
CA VAL A 144 5.20 1.97 14.66
C VAL A 144 5.89 2.07 13.31
N ASN A 145 5.09 2.14 12.23
CA ASN A 145 5.60 2.04 10.87
C ASN A 145 4.68 2.74 9.85
N ASN A 146 5.26 3.39 8.84
CA ASN A 146 4.53 3.94 7.68
C ASN A 146 5.09 3.47 6.33
N GLU A 147 5.79 2.34 6.31
CA GLU A 147 6.27 1.61 5.14
C GLU A 147 5.40 0.36 4.91
N SER A 148 4.54 0.43 3.88
CA SER A 148 3.57 -0.63 3.58
C SER A 148 4.20 -2.01 3.37
N SER A 149 5.40 -2.07 2.79
CA SER A 149 6.09 -3.33 2.50
C SER A 149 6.57 -4.03 3.77
N GLU A 150 6.95 -3.28 4.81
CA GLU A 150 7.33 -3.82 6.11
C GLU A 150 6.09 -4.21 6.91
N ILE A 151 5.04 -3.36 6.91
CA ILE A 151 3.79 -3.65 7.61
C ILE A 151 3.21 -4.99 7.19
N ILE A 152 3.14 -5.30 5.89
CA ILE A 152 2.61 -6.59 5.46
C ILE A 152 3.47 -7.78 5.92
N ARG A 153 4.79 -7.60 6.10
CA ARG A 153 5.68 -8.65 6.66
C ARG A 153 5.40 -8.85 8.15
N MET A 154 5.16 -7.78 8.91
CA MET A 154 4.74 -7.87 10.31
C MET A 154 3.39 -8.61 10.42
N LEU A 155 2.38 -8.18 9.65
CA LEU A 155 1.05 -8.79 9.66
C LEU A 155 1.09 -10.27 9.23
N ASN A 156 2.04 -10.65 8.39
CA ASN A 156 2.20 -12.02 7.90
C ASN A 156 2.48 -13.03 9.01
N SER A 157 3.24 -12.67 10.05
CA SER A 157 3.73 -13.64 11.05
C SER A 157 3.73 -13.19 12.50
N ALA A 158 3.79 -11.88 12.80
CA ALA A 158 3.94 -11.41 14.18
C ALA A 158 2.76 -11.80 15.08
N PHE A 159 1.58 -11.98 14.51
CA PHE A 159 0.34 -12.30 15.23
C PHE A 159 -0.04 -13.79 15.17
N ASP A 160 0.82 -14.68 14.65
CA ASP A 160 0.51 -16.10 14.49
C ASP A 160 0.21 -16.79 15.83
N ALA A 161 0.95 -16.45 16.88
CA ALA A 161 0.69 -16.93 18.24
C ALA A 161 -0.61 -16.37 18.87
N PHE A 162 -1.22 -15.36 18.25
CA PHE A 162 -2.39 -14.63 18.74
C PHE A 162 -3.66 -14.90 17.92
N GLY A 163 -3.70 -16.04 17.23
CA GLY A 163 -4.89 -16.53 16.51
C GLY A 163 -5.02 -15.99 15.08
N ALA A 164 -3.95 -15.44 14.49
CA ALA A 164 -3.95 -15.11 13.07
C ALA A 164 -4.21 -16.36 12.22
N ALA A 165 -4.89 -16.18 11.09
CA ALA A 165 -5.15 -17.28 10.17
C ALA A 165 -3.84 -17.87 9.62
N ALA A 166 -3.81 -19.20 9.50
CA ALA A 166 -2.68 -19.90 8.91
C ALA A 166 -2.42 -19.41 7.47
N GLY A 167 -1.15 -19.18 7.15
CA GLY A 167 -0.72 -18.70 5.85
C GLY A 167 0.56 -17.87 5.98
N ASP A 168 1.56 -18.26 5.20
CA ASP A 168 2.81 -17.52 5.04
C ASP A 168 2.91 -17.05 3.59
N TYR A 169 2.81 -15.73 3.40
CA TYR A 169 2.91 -15.05 2.11
C TYR A 169 4.36 -14.64 1.77
N TYR A 170 5.33 -15.04 2.61
CA TYR A 170 6.76 -14.86 2.38
C TYR A 170 7.61 -16.05 2.87
N PRO A 171 7.29 -17.27 2.40
CA PRO A 171 7.95 -18.47 2.89
C PRO A 171 9.40 -18.53 2.42
N ALA A 172 10.26 -19.06 3.28
CA ALA A 172 11.72 -19.08 3.11
C ALA A 172 12.16 -19.58 1.72
N ASN A 173 11.55 -20.65 1.22
CA ASN A 173 11.89 -21.27 -0.05
C ASN A 173 11.49 -20.47 -1.31
N LEU A 174 10.76 -19.36 -1.16
CA LEU A 174 10.35 -18.49 -2.27
C LEU A 174 10.85 -17.05 -2.13
N ARG A 175 11.59 -16.71 -1.07
CA ARG A 175 11.97 -15.32 -0.76
C ARG A 175 12.73 -14.65 -1.92
N ASP A 176 13.79 -15.28 -2.40
CA ASP A 176 14.61 -14.74 -3.50
C ASP A 176 13.77 -14.48 -4.76
N ALA A 177 12.86 -15.40 -5.07
CA ALA A 177 11.96 -15.25 -6.22
C ALA A 177 10.95 -14.12 -5.99
N ILE A 178 10.39 -14.01 -4.79
CA ILE A 178 9.45 -12.94 -4.42
C ILE A 178 10.14 -11.59 -4.47
N ASP A 179 11.35 -11.47 -3.93
CA ASP A 179 12.10 -10.22 -3.87
C ASP A 179 12.50 -9.76 -5.27
N ALA A 180 13.03 -10.64 -6.12
CA ALA A 180 13.33 -10.29 -7.51
C ALA A 180 12.09 -9.83 -8.30
N ILE A 181 10.92 -10.44 -8.06
CA ILE A 181 9.65 -9.99 -8.65
C ILE A 181 9.25 -8.63 -8.09
N ASN A 182 9.31 -8.46 -6.77
CA ASN A 182 8.94 -7.23 -6.09
C ASN A 182 9.79 -6.04 -6.53
N ASP A 183 11.10 -6.23 -6.70
CA ASP A 183 12.02 -5.17 -7.14
C ASP A 183 11.65 -4.65 -8.52
N ARG A 184 11.47 -5.55 -9.49
CA ARG A 184 11.04 -5.17 -10.85
C ARG A 184 9.68 -4.49 -10.82
N VAL A 185 8.69 -5.11 -10.18
CA VAL A 185 7.30 -4.62 -10.15
C VAL A 185 7.22 -3.29 -9.39
N TYR A 186 7.99 -3.09 -8.32
CA TYR A 186 8.07 -1.82 -7.62
C TYR A 186 8.63 -0.73 -8.53
N ALA A 187 9.82 -0.95 -9.09
CA ALA A 187 10.54 0.07 -9.84
C ALA A 187 9.82 0.52 -11.12
N THR A 188 9.24 -0.44 -11.85
CA THR A 188 8.75 -0.22 -13.22
C THR A 188 7.23 -0.22 -13.35
N LEU A 189 6.49 -0.79 -12.40
CA LEU A 189 5.03 -0.79 -12.43
C LEU A 189 4.43 0.06 -11.31
N ASN A 190 4.60 -0.34 -10.04
CA ASN A 190 3.96 0.33 -8.91
C ASN A 190 4.40 1.79 -8.78
N ASN A 191 5.71 2.06 -8.87
CA ASN A 191 6.24 3.42 -8.91
C ASN A 191 6.31 3.95 -10.34
N GLY A 192 6.43 3.07 -11.35
CA GLY A 192 6.50 3.45 -12.76
C GLY A 192 5.28 4.24 -13.24
N VAL A 193 4.06 3.86 -12.82
CA VAL A 193 2.84 4.62 -13.15
C VAL A 193 2.89 6.06 -12.61
N TYR A 194 3.45 6.26 -11.41
CA TYR A 194 3.62 7.61 -10.84
C TYR A 194 4.72 8.37 -11.56
N ARG A 195 5.83 7.71 -11.89
CA ARG A 195 6.92 8.32 -12.66
C ARG A 195 6.45 8.81 -14.02
N ALA A 196 5.67 8.00 -14.74
CA ALA A 196 5.09 8.40 -16.03
C ALA A 196 4.02 9.49 -15.85
N GLY A 197 3.08 9.32 -14.92
CA GLY A 197 1.96 10.25 -14.74
C GLY A 197 2.36 11.64 -14.22
N PHE A 198 3.47 11.73 -13.48
CA PHE A 198 3.99 13.00 -12.95
C PHE A 198 5.23 13.52 -13.69
N ALA A 199 5.65 12.87 -14.78
CA ALA A 199 6.73 13.38 -15.61
C ALA A 199 6.41 14.79 -16.12
N ARG A 200 7.45 15.62 -16.26
CA ARG A 200 7.36 17.00 -16.78
C ARG A 200 8.16 17.24 -18.06
N THR A 201 8.87 16.23 -18.52
CA THR A 201 9.53 16.23 -19.81
C THR A 201 9.17 14.96 -20.57
N GLN A 202 9.16 15.04 -21.90
CA GLN A 202 8.90 13.89 -22.75
C GLN A 202 9.91 12.76 -22.47
N ALA A 203 11.20 13.11 -22.32
CA ALA A 203 12.24 12.15 -22.00
C ALA A 203 11.98 11.41 -20.67
N ALA A 204 11.56 12.13 -19.61
CA ALA A 204 11.25 11.50 -18.32
C ALA A 204 10.00 10.61 -18.40
N TYR A 205 9.02 10.99 -19.22
CA TYR A 205 7.83 10.17 -19.49
C TYR A 205 8.21 8.88 -20.22
N GLU A 206 8.97 8.97 -21.31
CA GLU A 206 9.40 7.82 -22.11
C GLU A 206 10.27 6.85 -21.30
N GLU A 207 11.21 7.39 -20.49
CA GLU A 207 12.04 6.62 -19.56
C GLU A 207 11.21 5.80 -18.56
N ALA A 208 10.00 6.28 -18.19
CA ALA A 208 9.14 5.61 -17.23
C ALA A 208 8.10 4.69 -17.89
N VAL A 209 7.49 5.11 -19.01
CA VAL A 209 6.36 4.41 -19.63
C VAL A 209 6.79 3.17 -20.40
N VAL A 210 7.98 3.16 -21.01
CA VAL A 210 8.45 2.00 -21.78
C VAL A 210 8.71 0.80 -20.85
N PRO A 211 9.52 0.90 -19.79
CA PRO A 211 9.73 -0.22 -18.86
C PRO A 211 8.46 -0.70 -18.14
N LEU A 212 7.48 0.20 -17.98
CA LEU A 212 6.17 -0.14 -17.43
C LEU A 212 5.45 -1.15 -18.33
N PHE A 213 5.34 -0.87 -19.63
CA PHE A 213 4.67 -1.79 -20.57
C PHE A 213 5.45 -3.09 -20.74
N GLU A 214 6.78 -3.05 -20.78
CA GLU A 214 7.62 -4.25 -20.79
C GLU A 214 7.37 -5.14 -19.56
N THR A 215 7.14 -4.54 -18.40
CA THR A 215 6.81 -5.28 -17.18
C THR A 215 5.39 -5.84 -17.21
N LEU A 216 4.43 -5.15 -17.81
CA LEU A 216 3.10 -5.71 -18.03
C LEU A 216 3.13 -6.94 -18.96
N ASP A 217 3.91 -6.89 -20.04
CA ASP A 217 4.09 -8.02 -20.94
C ASP A 217 4.79 -9.20 -20.25
N TRP A 218 5.84 -8.92 -19.46
CA TRP A 218 6.51 -9.93 -18.67
C TRP A 218 5.58 -10.58 -17.63
N LEU A 219 4.76 -9.79 -16.92
CA LEU A 219 3.75 -10.29 -15.98
C LEU A 219 2.73 -11.18 -16.70
N LYS A 220 2.22 -10.74 -17.86
CA LYS A 220 1.29 -11.51 -18.69
C LYS A 220 1.89 -12.86 -19.10
N ALA A 221 3.13 -12.89 -19.61
CA ALA A 221 3.80 -14.13 -20.01
C ALA A 221 4.06 -15.09 -18.82
N ARG A 222 4.27 -14.55 -17.63
CA ARG A 222 4.46 -15.34 -16.41
C ARG A 222 3.15 -15.94 -15.91
N LEU A 223 2.07 -15.13 -15.90
CA LEU A 223 0.73 -15.52 -15.47
C LEU A 223 0.00 -16.42 -16.47
N ALA A 224 0.38 -16.39 -17.75
CA ALA A 224 -0.13 -17.35 -18.74
C ALA A 224 0.27 -18.81 -18.42
N ARG A 225 1.37 -19.01 -17.67
CA ARG A 225 1.93 -20.33 -17.34
C ARG A 225 1.74 -20.73 -15.88
N ASN A 226 1.44 -19.76 -15.03
CA ASN A 226 1.34 -19.95 -13.59
C ASN A 226 0.13 -19.21 -13.06
N ARG A 227 -0.60 -19.83 -12.13
CA ARG A 227 -1.71 -19.16 -11.45
C ARG A 227 -1.27 -17.90 -10.69
N TYR A 228 -0.02 -17.87 -10.23
CA TYR A 228 0.56 -16.79 -9.42
C TYR A 228 2.00 -16.48 -9.86
N LEU A 229 2.52 -15.32 -9.46
CA LEU A 229 3.81 -14.80 -9.95
C LEU A 229 5.02 -15.57 -9.42
N ALA A 230 5.00 -15.93 -8.15
CA ALA A 230 6.00 -16.78 -7.50
C ALA A 230 5.42 -18.19 -7.33
N ALA A 231 5.33 -18.95 -8.43
CA ALA A 231 4.94 -20.36 -8.34
C ALA A 231 6.14 -21.23 -7.97
N SER A 232 5.98 -22.15 -7.03
CA SER A 232 6.97 -23.21 -6.80
C SER A 232 6.87 -24.25 -7.92
N ALA A 233 8.00 -24.81 -8.34
CA ALA A 233 8.06 -25.81 -9.41
C ALA A 233 7.34 -27.14 -9.10
N ARG A 234 6.75 -27.32 -7.89
CA ARG A 234 6.10 -28.56 -7.50
C ARG A 234 4.60 -28.53 -7.78
N ARG A 235 4.21 -28.98 -8.97
CA ARG A 235 2.87 -29.55 -9.20
C ARG A 235 2.82 -30.91 -8.48
N THR A 236 2.47 -30.92 -7.20
CA THR A 236 2.11 -32.16 -6.49
C THR A 236 0.67 -32.02 -5.99
N ARG A 237 -0.10 -33.12 -6.01
CA ARG A 237 -1.52 -33.15 -5.58
C ARG A 237 -1.75 -32.58 -4.15
N ALA A 238 -0.71 -32.53 -3.32
CA ALA A 238 -0.75 -31.89 -1.99
C ALA A 238 -0.77 -30.35 -2.02
N ALA A 239 -0.52 -29.70 -3.16
CA ALA A 239 -0.57 -28.24 -3.30
C ALA A 239 -2.02 -27.69 -3.42
N GLU A 240 -3.02 -28.56 -3.57
CA GLU A 240 -4.43 -28.16 -3.67
C GLU A 240 -5.04 -27.72 -2.33
N THR A 241 -4.39 -27.99 -1.19
CA THR A 241 -4.82 -27.55 0.15
C THR A 241 -4.27 -26.18 0.55
N ALA A 242 -3.26 -25.63 -0.17
CA ALA A 242 -2.68 -24.31 0.09
C ALA A 242 -3.36 -23.16 -0.70
N ARG A 243 -4.69 -23.26 -0.91
CA ARG A 243 -5.47 -22.41 -1.83
C ARG A 243 -5.43 -20.87 -1.62
N PRO A 244 -5.09 -20.28 -0.44
CA PRO A 244 -5.00 -18.82 -0.32
C PRO A 244 -3.58 -18.21 -0.37
N GLN A 245 -2.49 -18.99 -0.24
CA GLN A 245 -1.15 -18.48 0.15
C GLN A 245 -0.42 -17.59 -0.89
N LEU A 246 -0.97 -17.36 -2.07
CA LEU A 246 -0.23 -16.75 -3.20
C LEU A 246 -0.93 -15.55 -3.86
N ARG A 247 -1.99 -15.02 -3.23
CA ARG A 247 -2.86 -14.03 -3.88
C ARG A 247 -2.31 -12.61 -3.99
N THR A 248 -1.31 -12.19 -3.21
CA THR A 248 -1.22 -10.74 -2.88
C THR A 248 0.14 -10.08 -2.86
N THR A 249 1.22 -10.71 -3.33
CA THR A 249 2.53 -10.03 -3.27
C THR A 249 2.80 -9.04 -4.39
N ALA A 250 2.05 -9.00 -5.51
CA ALA A 250 2.48 -8.14 -6.63
C ALA A 250 1.43 -7.42 -7.51
N ALA A 251 0.12 -7.44 -7.22
CA ALA A 251 -0.80 -6.56 -7.94
C ALA A 251 -2.11 -6.30 -7.18
N ALA A 252 -2.28 -5.08 -6.67
CA ALA A 252 -3.63 -4.53 -6.60
C ALA A 252 -4.06 -4.23 -8.04
N PRO A 253 -5.21 -4.72 -8.53
CA PRO A 253 -5.65 -4.45 -9.88
C PRO A 253 -6.00 -2.97 -10.01
N CYS A 254 -5.13 -2.19 -10.64
CA CYS A 254 -5.53 -0.94 -11.26
C CYS A 254 -6.49 -1.30 -12.41
N ARG A 255 -7.79 -1.09 -12.22
CA ARG A 255 -8.72 -0.90 -13.34
C ARG A 255 -8.32 0.39 -14.04
N SER A 256 -7.37 0.33 -14.98
CA SER A 256 -7.27 1.37 -16.00
C SER A 256 -8.40 1.12 -17.00
N ALA A 257 -9.16 2.18 -17.27
CA ALA A 257 -10.22 2.20 -18.25
C ALA A 257 -9.65 1.88 -19.64
N ARG A 258 -9.71 0.62 -20.06
CA ARG A 258 -9.95 0.29 -21.46
C ARG A 258 -11.44 0.02 -21.58
N GLY A 259 -12.17 1.02 -22.05
CA GLY A 259 -13.54 0.83 -22.50
C GLY A 259 -13.53 -0.30 -23.52
N SER A 260 -14.33 -1.34 -23.28
CA SER A 260 -14.69 -2.30 -24.31
C SER A 260 -15.30 -1.53 -25.49
N PRO A 261 -14.97 -1.87 -26.75
CA PRO A 261 -15.63 -1.26 -27.89
C PRO A 261 -17.09 -1.75 -27.90
N HIS A 262 -18.02 -0.89 -27.50
CA HIS A 262 -19.43 -1.12 -27.76
C HIS A 262 -19.66 -0.96 -29.28
N PRO A 263 -20.30 -1.93 -29.96
CA PRO A 263 -20.63 -1.77 -31.36
C PRO A 263 -21.68 -0.65 -31.51
N GLN A 264 -21.40 0.29 -32.41
CA GLN A 264 -22.35 1.32 -32.83
C GLN A 264 -23.65 0.65 -33.32
N ALA A 265 -24.76 0.92 -32.63
CA ALA A 265 -26.08 0.64 -33.14
C ALA A 265 -26.54 1.85 -33.96
N ASN A 266 -26.46 1.73 -35.28
CA ASN A 266 -27.20 2.52 -36.25
C ASN A 266 -28.70 2.49 -35.91
N ARG A 267 -29.32 3.65 -35.66
CA ARG A 267 -30.76 3.87 -35.91
C ARG A 267 -30.98 5.30 -36.40
N THR A 268 -30.99 5.42 -37.72
CA THR A 268 -31.96 6.13 -38.56
C THR A 268 -32.85 7.20 -37.89
N ALA A 269 -32.75 8.41 -38.44
CA ALA A 269 -33.77 9.44 -38.40
C ALA A 269 -35.10 8.96 -39.00
N SER A 270 -36.22 9.34 -38.39
CA SER A 270 -37.49 9.57 -39.11
C SER A 270 -38.32 10.61 -38.36
N ALA A 271 -38.80 11.58 -39.12
CA ALA A 271 -39.65 12.68 -38.71
C ALA A 271 -41.09 12.27 -38.34
N GLY A 272 -41.79 13.18 -37.64
CA GLY A 272 -43.25 13.36 -37.77
C GLY A 272 -44.08 13.09 -36.52
N ARG A 273 -44.43 14.12 -35.76
CA ARG A 273 -45.65 14.95 -35.90
C ARG A 273 -45.62 16.08 -34.89
#